data_AF-A0A094GJ95-F1
#
_entry.id   AF-A0A094GJ95-F1
#
_cell.length_a   1.000
_cell.length_b   1.000
_cell.length_c   1.000
_cell.angle_alpha   90.00
_cell.angle_beta   90.00
_cell.angle_gamma   90.00
#
_symmetry.space_group_name_H-M   'P 1'
#
loop_
_entity.id
_entity.type
_entity.pdbx_description
1 polymer ?
#
loop_
_entity_poly.entity_id
_entity_poly.type
_entity_poly.pdbx_seq_one_letter_code
_entity_poly.pdbx_strand_id
1 'polypeptide(L)'
;MLGENGDEQFVQTNIAVWILTSAATAFLAVRLYCRLRFSQVWWDDFVLTSSWLMLLIAGALLSSATTVGYDTDDDKRAFFRLHHTSTSMTTIATSWSKVAFAITMTRIVHNHILTCCLWGIIVTANLVIILGIVSIWIPACGDPLAIYRPEHNLCWPLRDLQYIGGTTIVYGGVIDILLALCPWFVIRSLLLQTREKIGLTIAMSLGALTGAIVILRAFFQFINIANTYHFMVFMSIFNFMEPAVSIIAQTIPMFRVLFIRAKRDTQGDIRINSLASRGELTGVKTNSLENARTWENKTPGHLDRDYELLNVRVSPGGRVIQVPDPYEIEDNRSYVQ
;
A
#
# COMPACT_ATOMS: atom_id res chain seq x y z
N MET A 1 33.20 11.04 28.64
CA MET A 1 31.88 11.70 28.74
C MET A 1 31.01 11.38 27.51
N LEU A 2 30.83 10.09 27.18
CA LEU A 2 30.06 9.64 25.99
C LEU A 2 29.05 8.53 26.33
N GLY A 3 28.79 8.27 27.62
CA GLY A 3 27.87 7.20 28.06
C GLY A 3 26.40 7.62 28.00
N GLU A 4 26.05 8.82 28.50
CA GLU A 4 24.64 9.26 28.59
C GLU A 4 23.98 9.48 27.23
N ASN A 5 24.65 10.18 26.31
CA ASN A 5 24.10 10.46 24.97
C ASN A 5 24.00 9.21 24.09
N GLY A 6 24.75 8.16 24.41
CA GLY A 6 24.82 6.94 23.63
C GLY A 6 23.58 6.05 23.83
N ASP A 7 23.19 5.89 25.09
CA ASP A 7 22.03 5.09 25.49
C ASP A 7 20.72 5.74 25.04
N GLU A 8 20.64 7.06 25.09
CA GLU A 8 19.51 7.83 24.57
C GLU A 8 19.25 7.55 23.09
N GLN A 9 20.30 7.43 22.26
CA GLN A 9 20.14 7.16 20.83
C GLN A 9 19.59 5.76 20.54
N PHE A 10 19.94 4.75 21.35
CA PHE A 10 19.36 3.41 21.21
C PHE A 10 17.87 3.41 21.56
N VAL A 11 17.49 4.09 22.64
CA VAL A 11 16.08 4.19 23.06
C VAL A 11 15.26 4.93 22.00
N GLN A 12 15.75 6.09 21.52
CA GLN A 12 15.09 6.85 20.45
C GLN A 12 14.91 6.02 19.18
N THR A 13 15.94 5.26 18.78
CA THR A 13 15.86 4.40 17.60
C THR A 13 14.82 3.31 17.74
N ASN A 14 14.80 2.60 18.88
CA ASN A 14 13.80 1.57 19.13
C ASN A 14 12.38 2.14 19.11
N ILE A 15 12.15 3.28 19.77
CA ILE A 15 10.85 3.96 19.76
C ILE A 15 10.43 4.28 18.32
N ALA A 16 11.32 4.88 17.52
CA ALA A 16 11.02 5.22 16.14
C ALA A 16 10.68 3.98 15.29
N VAL A 17 11.45 2.90 15.42
CA VAL A 17 11.24 1.65 14.68
C VAL A 17 9.91 0.99 15.03
N TRP A 18 9.55 0.94 16.32
CA TRP A 18 8.26 0.38 16.76
C TRP A 18 7.07 1.26 16.37
N ILE A 19 7.22 2.59 16.37
CA ILE A 19 6.20 3.51 15.85
C ILE A 19 5.98 3.27 14.35
N LEU A 20 7.05 3.19 13.55
CA LEU A 20 6.96 2.93 12.11
C LEU A 20 6.32 1.56 11.82
N THR A 21 6.74 0.53 12.57
CA THR A 21 6.23 -0.84 12.41
C THR A 21 4.77 -0.94 12.83
N SER A 22 4.38 -0.34 13.96
CA SER A 22 2.98 -0.33 14.43
C SER A 22 2.08 0.48 13.51
N ALA A 23 2.54 1.63 12.99
CA ALA A 23 1.83 2.37 11.96
C ALA A 23 1.61 1.51 10.72
N ALA A 24 2.66 0.90 10.14
CA ALA A 24 2.53 0.00 9.00
C ALA A 24 1.56 -1.17 9.29
N THR A 25 1.58 -1.73 10.50
CA THR A 25 0.67 -2.79 10.96
C THR A 25 -0.78 -2.32 10.95
N ALA A 26 -1.08 -1.16 11.52
CA ALA A 26 -2.44 -0.62 11.56
C ALA A 26 -2.99 -0.41 10.14
N PHE A 27 -2.18 0.18 9.25
CA PHE A 27 -2.58 0.43 7.87
C PHE A 27 -2.80 -0.87 7.08
N LEU A 28 -1.92 -1.86 7.25
CA LEU A 28 -2.05 -3.17 6.62
C LEU A 28 -3.25 -3.97 7.15
N ALA A 29 -3.47 -3.96 8.47
CA ALA A 29 -4.57 -4.67 9.11
C ALA A 29 -5.94 -4.18 8.59
N VAL A 30 -6.11 -2.86 8.45
CA VAL A 30 -7.34 -2.31 7.86
C VAL A 30 -7.47 -2.73 6.40
N ARG A 31 -6.39 -2.72 5.61
CA ARG A 31 -6.42 -3.21 4.22
C ARG A 31 -6.86 -4.67 4.15
N LEU A 32 -6.29 -5.54 4.98
CA LEU A 32 -6.63 -6.97 5.03
C LEU A 32 -8.07 -7.18 5.47
N TYR A 33 -8.55 -6.46 6.49
CA TYR A 33 -9.95 -6.49 6.92
C TYR A 33 -10.89 -6.09 5.78
N CYS A 34 -10.57 -5.02 5.05
CA CYS A 34 -11.36 -4.57 3.91
C CYS A 34 -11.39 -5.61 2.79
N ARG A 35 -10.25 -6.24 2.49
CA ARG A 35 -10.16 -7.31 1.49
C ARG A 35 -11.00 -8.50 1.91
N LEU A 36 -10.87 -8.99 3.14
CA LEU A 36 -11.62 -10.15 3.64
C LEU A 36 -13.13 -9.90 3.66
N ARG A 37 -13.57 -8.69 4.01
CA ARG A 37 -15.01 -8.38 4.13
C ARG A 37 -15.67 -8.06 2.79
N PHE A 38 -14.97 -7.39 1.88
CA PHE A 38 -15.58 -6.77 0.70
C PHE A 38 -15.01 -7.21 -0.65
N SER A 39 -13.94 -8.01 -0.68
CA SER A 39 -13.27 -8.43 -1.92
C SER A 39 -12.65 -9.83 -1.78
N GLN A 40 -11.93 -10.29 -2.81
CA GLN A 40 -11.07 -11.45 -2.67
C GLN A 40 -9.64 -11.02 -2.35
N VAL A 41 -8.93 -11.83 -1.57
CA VAL A 41 -7.51 -11.65 -1.25
C VAL A 41 -6.69 -12.06 -2.47
N TRP A 42 -5.79 -11.19 -2.92
CA TRP A 42 -4.95 -11.46 -4.10
C TRP A 42 -3.53 -11.80 -3.68
N TRP A 43 -2.78 -12.43 -4.59
CA TRP A 43 -1.35 -12.72 -4.41
C TRP A 43 -0.52 -11.50 -3.99
N ASP A 44 -0.86 -10.32 -4.50
CA ASP A 44 -0.29 -9.04 -4.05
C ASP A 44 -0.42 -8.82 -2.54
N ASP A 45 -1.59 -9.09 -1.96
CA ASP A 45 -1.82 -8.86 -0.53
C ASP A 45 -0.99 -9.84 0.33
N PHE A 46 -0.74 -11.06 -0.16
CA PHE A 46 0.18 -12.00 0.48
C PHE A 46 1.63 -11.52 0.41
N VAL A 47 2.06 -11.02 -0.75
CA VAL A 47 3.40 -10.47 -1.00
C VAL A 47 3.64 -9.24 -0.10
N LEU A 48 2.66 -8.34 0.00
CA LEU A 48 2.73 -7.20 0.91
C LEU A 48 2.76 -7.65 2.38
N THR A 49 1.96 -8.64 2.76
CA THR A 49 1.94 -9.19 4.14
C THR A 49 3.26 -9.85 4.51
N SER A 50 3.90 -10.59 3.60
CA SER A 50 5.23 -11.16 3.84
C SER A 50 6.29 -10.08 4.00
N SER A 51 6.22 -8.98 3.23
CA SER A 51 7.14 -7.84 3.41
C SER A 51 7.03 -7.22 4.80
N TRP A 52 5.80 -7.05 5.31
CA TRP A 52 5.54 -6.58 6.66
C TRP A 52 6.04 -7.55 7.74
N LEU A 53 5.87 -8.85 7.54
CA LEU A 53 6.37 -9.85 8.49
C LEU A 53 7.89 -9.79 8.59
N MET A 54 8.60 -9.63 7.47
CA MET A 54 10.05 -9.43 7.46
C MET A 54 10.45 -8.13 8.17
N LEU A 55 9.69 -7.05 8.01
CA LEU A 55 9.90 -5.80 8.73
C LEU A 55 9.74 -5.97 10.24
N LEU A 56 8.72 -6.72 10.68
CA LEU A 56 8.47 -7.01 12.10
C LEU A 56 9.60 -7.84 12.71
N ILE A 57 10.04 -8.90 12.01
CA ILE A 57 11.19 -9.72 12.45
C ILE A 57 12.46 -8.87 12.53
N ALA A 58 12.69 -8.01 11.55
CA ALA A 58 13.84 -7.11 11.57
C ALA A 58 13.81 -6.17 12.80
N GLY A 59 12.62 -5.64 13.14
CA GLY A 59 12.44 -4.76 14.29
C GLY A 59 12.73 -5.47 15.61
N ALA A 60 12.23 -6.70 15.75
CA ALA A 60 12.54 -7.55 16.91
C ALA A 60 14.04 -7.83 17.03
N LEU A 61 14.72 -8.18 15.93
CA LEU A 61 16.17 -8.41 15.91
C LEU A 61 16.97 -7.16 16.27
N LEU A 62 16.55 -5.98 15.80
CA LEU A 62 17.21 -4.72 16.14
C LEU A 62 17.04 -4.38 17.62
N SER A 63 15.85 -4.56 18.17
CA SER A 63 15.62 -4.36 19.61
C SER A 63 16.45 -5.35 20.44
N SER A 64 16.52 -6.62 20.04
CA SER A 64 17.42 -7.59 20.68
C SER A 64 18.89 -7.20 20.59
N ALA A 65 19.33 -6.65 19.45
CA ALA A 65 20.70 -6.15 19.31
C ALA A 65 20.99 -5.05 20.33
N THR A 66 20.08 -4.08 20.48
CA THR A 66 20.27 -2.97 21.44
C THR A 66 20.25 -3.40 22.91
N THR A 67 19.57 -4.50 23.26
CA THR A 67 19.51 -5.00 24.65
C THR A 67 20.76 -5.77 25.08
N VAL A 68 21.53 -6.32 24.14
CA VAL A 68 22.75 -7.10 24.45
C VAL A 68 23.91 -6.20 24.91
N GLY A 69 23.91 -4.92 24.53
CA GLY A 69 24.99 -3.99 24.87
C GLY A 69 26.28 -4.23 24.05
N TYR A 70 27.35 -3.53 24.42
CA TYR A 70 28.65 -3.55 23.72
C TYR A 70 29.85 -3.55 24.69
N ASP A 71 29.64 -4.00 25.92
CA ASP A 71 30.63 -3.93 27.00
C ASP A 71 31.67 -5.07 26.88
N THR A 72 31.22 -6.30 26.62
CA THR A 72 32.10 -7.47 26.41
C THR A 72 32.35 -7.74 24.92
N ASP A 73 33.46 -8.39 24.61
CA ASP A 73 33.82 -8.81 23.25
C ASP A 73 32.82 -9.82 22.65
N ASP A 74 32.22 -10.68 23.47
CA ASP A 74 31.12 -11.57 23.06
C ASP A 74 29.82 -10.81 22.74
N ASP A 75 29.53 -9.74 23.50
CA ASP A 75 28.36 -8.89 23.31
C ASP A 75 28.45 -8.12 21.98
N LYS A 76 29.64 -7.60 21.64
CA LYS A 76 29.92 -6.98 20.34
C LYS A 76 29.67 -7.95 19.19
N ARG A 77 30.06 -9.22 19.36
CA ARG A 77 29.84 -10.31 18.39
C ARG A 77 28.35 -10.60 18.17
N ALA A 78 27.59 -10.66 19.26
CA ALA A 78 26.14 -10.83 19.20
C ALA A 78 25.45 -9.61 18.56
N PHE A 79 25.85 -8.39 18.93
CA PHE A 79 25.32 -7.15 18.39
C PHE A 79 25.50 -7.06 16.87
N PHE A 80 26.71 -7.29 16.35
CA PHE A 80 26.94 -7.23 14.89
C PHE A 80 26.13 -8.28 14.15
N ARG A 81 26.08 -9.53 14.65
CA ARG A 81 25.28 -10.58 14.00
C ARG A 81 23.80 -10.22 13.94
N LEU A 82 23.22 -9.76 15.05
CA LEU A 82 21.80 -9.39 15.12
C LEU A 82 21.51 -8.16 14.26
N HIS A 83 22.38 -7.16 14.27
CA HIS A 83 22.24 -5.94 13.49
C HIS A 83 22.33 -6.19 11.97
N HIS A 84 23.35 -6.92 11.51
CA HIS A 84 23.52 -7.28 10.10
C HIS A 84 22.37 -8.15 9.60
N THR A 85 21.87 -9.07 10.45
CA THR A 85 20.68 -9.87 10.14
C THR A 85 19.44 -8.98 10.04
N SER A 86 19.23 -8.06 10.98
CA SER A 86 18.13 -7.09 10.93
C SER A 86 18.17 -6.22 9.68
N THR A 87 19.35 -5.72 9.30
CA THR A 87 19.52 -4.90 8.08
C THR A 87 19.26 -5.72 6.81
N SER A 88 19.68 -6.99 6.78
CA SER A 88 19.35 -7.89 5.68
C SER A 88 17.84 -8.10 5.56
N MET A 89 17.15 -8.30 6.68
CA MET A 89 15.68 -8.49 6.72
C MET A 89 14.91 -7.24 6.30
N THR A 90 15.34 -6.04 6.72
CA THR A 90 14.73 -4.78 6.24
C THR A 90 14.95 -4.59 4.74
N THR A 91 16.13 -4.93 4.22
CA THR A 91 16.42 -4.83 2.79
C THR A 91 15.53 -5.80 1.97
N ILE A 92 15.32 -7.02 2.47
CA ILE A 92 14.38 -7.97 1.86
C ILE A 92 12.96 -7.43 1.91
N ALA A 93 12.52 -6.88 3.05
CA ALA A 93 11.21 -6.25 3.20
C ALA A 93 10.99 -5.13 2.18
N THR A 94 12.00 -4.27 1.98
CA THR A 94 12.02 -3.20 0.98
C THR A 94 11.88 -3.73 -0.44
N SER A 95 12.61 -4.80 -0.80
CA SER A 95 12.46 -5.39 -2.13
C SER A 95 11.06 -5.93 -2.34
N TRP A 96 10.56 -6.67 -1.35
CA TRP A 96 9.28 -7.36 -1.43
C TRP A 96 8.11 -6.36 -1.47
N SER A 97 8.20 -5.23 -0.77
CA SER A 97 7.20 -4.16 -0.85
C SER A 97 7.18 -3.49 -2.24
N LYS A 98 8.34 -3.32 -2.90
CA LYS A 98 8.41 -2.80 -4.29
C LYS A 98 7.84 -3.79 -5.30
N VAL A 99 8.07 -5.10 -5.09
CA VAL A 99 7.48 -6.17 -5.92
C VAL A 99 5.95 -6.17 -5.78
N ALA A 100 5.41 -6.08 -4.56
CA ALA A 100 3.96 -5.94 -4.33
C ALA A 100 3.38 -4.77 -5.14
N PHE A 101 3.97 -3.58 -4.96
CA PHE A 101 3.53 -2.39 -5.67
C PHE A 101 3.50 -2.58 -7.19
N ALA A 102 4.56 -3.14 -7.77
CA ALA A 102 4.62 -3.32 -9.20
C ALA A 102 3.65 -4.39 -9.72
N ILE A 103 3.35 -5.43 -8.94
CA ILE A 103 2.27 -6.39 -9.21
C ILE A 103 0.92 -5.66 -9.21
N THR A 104 0.64 -4.79 -8.23
CA THR A 104 -0.60 -3.99 -8.23
C THR A 104 -0.73 -3.11 -9.47
N MET A 105 0.37 -2.47 -9.86
CA MET A 105 0.37 -1.56 -10.99
C MET A 105 0.17 -2.28 -12.32
N THR A 106 0.85 -3.41 -12.51
CA THR A 106 0.75 -4.24 -13.73
C THR A 106 -0.68 -4.73 -13.96
N ARG A 107 -1.46 -4.89 -12.90
CA ARG A 107 -2.88 -5.25 -13.00
C ARG A 107 -3.77 -4.10 -13.46
N ILE A 108 -3.43 -2.87 -13.10
CA ILE A 108 -4.22 -1.67 -13.42
C ILE A 108 -3.87 -1.17 -14.83
N VAL A 109 -2.61 -1.32 -15.22
CA VAL A 109 -2.08 -0.83 -16.49
C VAL A 109 -2.26 -1.87 -17.60
N HIS A 110 -2.93 -1.50 -18.69
CA HIS A 110 -3.10 -2.35 -19.87
C HIS A 110 -2.03 -2.13 -20.96
N ASN A 111 -1.08 -1.22 -20.74
CA ASN A 111 -0.02 -0.92 -21.71
C ASN A 111 1.18 -1.86 -21.55
N HIS A 112 1.44 -2.69 -22.56
CA HIS A 112 2.55 -3.65 -22.59
C HIS A 112 3.93 -3.01 -22.37
N ILE A 113 4.16 -1.79 -22.88
CA ILE A 113 5.46 -1.11 -22.76
C ILE A 113 5.71 -0.71 -21.30
N LEU A 114 4.70 -0.14 -20.64
CA LEU A 114 4.81 0.27 -19.24
C LEU A 114 4.94 -0.94 -18.31
N THR A 115 4.21 -2.03 -18.58
CA THR A 115 4.36 -3.30 -17.86
C THR A 115 5.75 -3.91 -18.02
N CYS A 116 6.32 -3.90 -19.22
CA CYS A 116 7.68 -4.37 -19.46
C CYS A 116 8.71 -3.50 -18.72
N CYS A 117 8.54 -2.18 -18.74
CA CYS A 117 9.41 -1.24 -18.03
C CYS A 117 9.35 -1.46 -16.50
N LEU A 118 8.16 -1.65 -15.94
CA LEU A 118 7.97 -1.97 -14.52
C LEU A 118 8.69 -3.26 -14.12
N TRP A 119 8.53 -4.33 -14.89
CA TRP A 119 9.26 -5.58 -14.65
C TRP A 119 10.77 -5.40 -14.76
N GLY A 120 11.25 -4.63 -15.75
CA GLY A 120 12.66 -4.27 -15.88
C GLY A 120 13.19 -3.59 -14.62
N ILE A 121 12.48 -2.57 -14.13
CA ILE A 121 12.82 -1.84 -12.89
C ILE A 121 12.86 -2.77 -11.68
N ILE A 122 11.91 -3.70 -11.54
CA ILE A 122 11.90 -4.66 -10.43
C ILE A 122 13.12 -5.58 -10.49
N VAL A 123 13.42 -6.13 -11.67
CA VAL A 123 14.52 -7.07 -11.86
C VAL A 123 15.85 -6.39 -11.54
N THR A 124 16.06 -5.17 -12.04
CA THR A 124 17.27 -4.41 -11.76
C THR A 124 17.36 -3.99 -10.29
N ALA A 125 16.24 -3.61 -9.66
CA ALA A 125 16.19 -3.31 -8.22
C ALA A 125 16.56 -4.52 -7.36
N ASN A 126 16.03 -5.71 -7.67
CA ASN A 126 16.35 -6.93 -6.95
C ASN A 126 17.83 -7.32 -7.12
N LEU A 127 18.37 -7.19 -8.33
CA LEU A 127 19.79 -7.48 -8.60
C LEU A 127 20.71 -6.58 -7.75
N VAL A 128 20.41 -5.29 -7.70
CA VAL A 128 21.18 -4.31 -6.92
C VAL A 128 21.04 -4.55 -5.42
N ILE A 129 19.85 -4.90 -4.94
CA ILE A 129 19.62 -5.25 -3.54
C ILE A 129 20.41 -6.51 -3.13
N ILE A 130 20.47 -7.54 -3.98
CA ILE A 130 21.26 -8.75 -3.71
C ILE A 130 22.74 -8.40 -3.56
N LEU A 131 23.28 -7.53 -4.43
CA LEU A 131 24.65 -7.02 -4.30
C LEU A 131 24.85 -6.25 -2.99
N GLY A 132 23.86 -5.46 -2.58
CA GLY A 132 23.84 -4.78 -1.28
C GLY A 132 23.89 -5.74 -0.10
N ILE A 133 23.07 -6.79 -0.09
CA ILE A 133 23.08 -7.80 0.98
C ILE A 133 24.45 -8.49 1.05
N VAL A 134 25.02 -8.88 -0.09
CA VAL A 134 26.36 -9.47 -0.13
C VAL A 134 27.41 -8.52 0.47
N SER A 135 27.31 -7.22 0.19
CA SER A 135 28.22 -6.21 0.76
C SER A 135 28.10 -6.04 2.28
N ILE A 136 26.96 -6.39 2.89
CA ILE A 136 26.78 -6.33 4.35
C ILE A 136 27.53 -7.48 5.05
N TRP A 137 27.60 -8.65 4.41
CA TRP A 137 28.19 -9.85 4.98
C TRP A 137 29.70 -9.97 4.76
N ILE A 138 30.24 -9.35 3.70
CA ILE A 138 31.69 -9.37 3.41
C ILE A 138 32.41 -8.33 4.29
N PRO A 139 33.41 -8.73 5.10
CA PRO A 139 34.18 -7.79 5.92
C PRO A 139 35.17 -6.96 5.09
N ALA A 140 35.46 -5.75 5.56
CA ALA A 140 36.50 -4.90 5.00
C ALA A 140 37.90 -5.34 5.44
N CYS A 141 38.90 -5.19 4.55
CA CYS A 141 40.28 -5.57 4.86
C CYS A 141 40.94 -4.64 5.87
N GLY A 142 41.50 -5.26 6.91
CA GLY A 142 42.12 -4.56 8.03
C GLY A 142 41.12 -3.95 9.02
N ASP A 143 39.82 -4.29 8.94
CA ASP A 143 38.84 -3.82 9.91
C ASP A 143 39.10 -4.49 11.29
N PRO A 144 39.42 -3.74 12.35
CA PRO A 144 39.62 -4.31 13.69
C PRO A 144 38.36 -5.00 14.23
N LEU A 145 37.19 -4.72 13.64
CA LEU A 145 35.92 -5.34 13.99
C LEU A 145 35.64 -6.64 13.21
N ALA A 146 36.52 -7.04 12.28
CA ALA A 146 36.40 -8.30 11.52
C ALA A 146 36.49 -9.54 12.43
N ILE A 147 37.19 -9.44 13.56
CA ILE A 147 37.30 -10.51 14.58
C ILE A 147 35.90 -10.88 15.14
N TYR A 148 34.97 -9.93 15.15
CA TYR A 148 33.62 -10.14 15.64
C TYR A 148 32.65 -10.73 14.61
N ARG A 149 33.09 -10.91 13.36
CA ARG A 149 32.30 -11.52 12.28
C ARG A 149 32.70 -12.99 12.11
N PRO A 150 31.86 -13.84 11.48
CA PRO A 150 32.25 -15.20 11.12
C PRO A 150 33.51 -15.15 10.23
N GLU A 151 34.42 -16.11 10.35
CA GLU A 151 35.62 -16.16 9.52
C GLU A 151 35.23 -16.29 8.04
N HIS A 152 35.69 -15.34 7.22
CA HIS A 152 35.52 -15.37 5.77
C HIS A 152 36.90 -15.30 5.11
N ASN A 153 37.14 -16.19 4.14
CA ASN A 153 38.37 -16.21 3.34
C ASN A 153 38.44 -15.06 2.31
N LEU A 154 37.35 -14.31 2.15
CA LEU A 154 37.23 -13.18 1.24
C LEU A 154 37.11 -11.87 2.00
N CYS A 155 37.84 -10.89 1.50
CA CYS A 155 38.00 -9.60 2.13
C CYS A 155 38.12 -8.54 1.05
N TRP A 156 37.37 -7.45 1.17
CA TRP A 156 37.37 -6.36 0.19
C TRP A 156 37.88 -5.05 0.80
N PRO A 157 38.50 -4.16 0.02
CA PRO A 157 38.88 -2.85 0.53
C PRO A 157 37.62 -2.07 0.94
N LEU A 158 37.70 -1.37 2.08
CA LEU A 158 36.57 -0.63 2.66
C LEU A 158 35.92 0.34 1.65
N ARG A 159 36.74 0.92 0.77
CA ARG A 159 36.29 1.86 -0.25
C ARG A 159 35.34 1.23 -1.26
N ASP A 160 35.61 0.00 -1.70
CA ASP A 160 34.78 -0.71 -2.66
C ASP A 160 33.45 -1.12 -2.01
N LEU A 161 33.49 -1.54 -0.75
CA LEU A 161 32.29 -1.86 0.02
C LEU A 161 31.39 -0.62 0.20
N GLN A 162 31.99 0.54 0.46
CA GLN A 162 31.28 1.82 0.55
C GLN A 162 30.67 2.23 -0.79
N TYR A 163 31.40 2.07 -1.90
CA TYR A 163 30.85 2.36 -3.23
C TYR A 163 29.67 1.43 -3.55
N ILE A 164 29.80 0.13 -3.32
CA ILE A 164 28.73 -0.83 -3.59
C ILE A 164 27.50 -0.57 -2.71
N GLY A 165 27.70 -0.38 -1.40
CA GLY A 165 26.62 -0.07 -0.47
C GLY A 165 25.95 1.27 -0.79
N GLY A 166 26.72 2.31 -1.02
CA GLY A 166 26.21 3.64 -1.35
C GLY A 166 25.49 3.68 -2.69
N THR A 167 26.03 3.04 -3.74
CA THR A 167 25.34 2.90 -5.03
C THR A 167 24.03 2.13 -4.88
N THR A 168 23.99 1.08 -4.04
CA THR A 168 22.75 0.33 -3.76
C THR A 168 21.69 1.24 -3.15
N ILE A 169 22.05 2.06 -2.16
CA ILE A 169 21.12 2.98 -1.48
C ILE A 169 20.61 4.05 -2.44
N VAL A 170 21.51 4.70 -3.19
CA VAL A 170 21.13 5.74 -4.17
C VAL A 170 20.24 5.14 -5.26
N TYR A 171 20.60 3.98 -5.81
CA TYR A 171 19.81 3.29 -6.82
C TYR A 171 18.43 2.94 -6.27
N GLY A 172 18.34 2.40 -5.05
CA GLY A 172 17.08 2.10 -4.37
C GLY A 172 16.16 3.31 -4.26
N GLY A 173 16.70 4.46 -3.86
CA GLY A 173 15.93 5.71 -3.78
C GLY A 173 15.50 6.27 -5.15
N VAL A 174 16.33 6.09 -6.19
CA VAL A 174 15.93 6.43 -7.57
C VAL A 174 14.77 5.56 -8.03
N ILE A 175 14.80 4.25 -7.72
CA ILE A 175 13.69 3.34 -8.02
C ILE A 175 12.41 3.78 -7.32
N ASP A 176 12.46 4.23 -6.06
CA ASP A 176 11.26 4.71 -5.36
C ASP A 176 10.64 5.94 -6.03
N ILE A 177 11.47 6.87 -6.50
CA ILE A 177 11.00 8.04 -7.25
C ILE A 177 10.39 7.61 -8.59
N LEU A 178 11.02 6.69 -9.32
CA LEU A 178 10.49 6.16 -10.58
C LEU A 178 9.15 5.45 -10.38
N LEU A 179 9.04 4.60 -9.35
CA LEU A 179 7.81 3.90 -9.00
C LEU A 179 6.70 4.86 -8.57
N ALA A 180 7.03 5.96 -7.89
CA ALA A 180 6.07 7.01 -7.55
C ALA A 180 5.57 7.79 -8.79
N LEU A 181 6.41 7.95 -9.82
CA LEU A 181 6.04 8.60 -11.07
C LEU A 181 5.15 7.73 -11.97
N CYS A 182 5.31 6.40 -11.93
CA CYS A 182 4.50 5.48 -12.74
C CYS A 182 2.97 5.71 -12.63
N PRO A 183 2.35 5.69 -11.44
CA PRO A 183 0.93 6.01 -11.28
C PRO A 183 0.58 7.42 -11.72
N TRP A 184 1.46 8.40 -11.51
CA TRP A 184 1.19 9.78 -11.92
C TRP A 184 0.94 9.90 -13.42
N PHE A 185 1.74 9.20 -14.23
CA PHE A 185 1.53 9.13 -15.67
C PHE A 185 0.22 8.43 -16.04
N VAL A 186 -0.12 7.33 -15.37
CA VAL A 186 -1.37 6.58 -15.60
C VAL A 186 -2.61 7.39 -15.21
N ILE A 187 -2.55 8.14 -14.10
CA ILE A 187 -3.66 8.99 -13.64
C ILE A 187 -3.90 10.14 -14.61
N ARG A 188 -2.84 10.70 -15.21
CA ARG A 188 -2.98 11.83 -16.12
C ARG A 188 -3.76 11.44 -17.39
N SER A 189 -3.70 10.18 -17.81
CA SER A 189 -4.46 9.68 -18.95
C SER A 189 -5.86 9.16 -18.59
N LEU A 190 -6.17 8.96 -17.30
CA LEU A 190 -7.44 8.38 -16.85
C LEU A 190 -8.37 9.43 -16.22
N LEU A 191 -9.64 9.46 -16.66
CA LEU A 191 -10.68 10.35 -16.15
C LEU A 191 -11.20 9.90 -14.77
N LEU A 192 -10.35 9.99 -13.74
CA LEU A 192 -10.71 9.70 -12.35
C LEU A 192 -11.41 10.89 -11.68
N GLN A 193 -12.37 10.62 -10.78
CA GLN A 193 -13.01 11.66 -9.98
C GLN A 193 -11.97 12.37 -9.10
N THR A 194 -12.10 13.69 -8.90
CA THR A 194 -11.11 14.55 -8.23
C THR A 194 -10.70 14.05 -6.83
N ARG A 195 -11.65 13.47 -6.08
CA ARG A 195 -11.39 12.89 -4.75
C ARG A 195 -10.42 11.70 -4.79
N GLU A 196 -10.45 10.94 -5.87
CA GLU A 196 -9.62 9.75 -6.08
C GLU A 196 -8.20 10.13 -6.44
N LYS A 197 -8.10 11.18 -7.27
CA LYS A 197 -6.84 11.77 -7.69
C LYS A 197 -6.03 12.30 -6.50
N ILE A 198 -6.68 12.93 -5.51
CA ILE A 198 -6.00 13.48 -4.32
C ILE A 198 -5.38 12.36 -3.49
N GLY A 199 -6.15 11.32 -3.12
CA GLY A 199 -5.65 10.23 -2.28
C GLY A 199 -4.49 9.48 -2.94
N LEU A 200 -4.57 9.25 -4.25
CA LEU A 200 -3.50 8.60 -5.00
C LEU A 200 -2.27 9.51 -5.15
N THR A 201 -2.45 10.82 -5.32
CA THR A 201 -1.33 11.77 -5.35
C THR A 201 -0.59 11.79 -4.02
N ILE A 202 -1.31 11.82 -2.89
CA ILE A 202 -0.70 11.79 -1.55
C ILE A 202 0.12 10.52 -1.34
N ALA A 203 -0.43 9.36 -1.73
CA ALA A 203 0.27 8.08 -1.63
C ALA A 203 1.59 8.06 -2.41
N MET A 204 1.60 8.65 -3.60
CA MET A 204 2.79 8.67 -4.45
C MET A 204 3.81 9.70 -3.99
N SER A 205 3.37 10.85 -3.47
CA SER A 205 4.26 11.82 -2.86
C SER A 205 5.00 11.23 -1.65
N LEU A 206 4.34 10.41 -0.82
CA LEU A 206 4.99 9.70 0.29
C LEU A 206 6.14 8.82 -0.22
N GLY A 207 5.91 8.00 -1.25
CA GLY A 207 6.96 7.17 -1.85
C GLY A 207 8.15 7.99 -2.40
N ALA A 208 7.87 9.06 -3.14
CA ALA A 208 8.90 9.93 -3.69
C ALA A 208 9.72 10.65 -2.61
N LEU A 209 9.07 11.14 -1.55
CA LEU A 209 9.74 11.76 -0.40
C LEU A 209 10.67 10.77 0.29
N THR A 210 10.22 9.52 0.44
CA THR A 210 11.02 8.46 1.06
C THR A 210 12.28 8.19 0.25
N GLY A 211 12.15 8.06 -1.08
CA GLY A 211 13.29 7.91 -1.99
C GLY A 211 14.28 9.07 -1.91
N ALA A 212 13.79 10.31 -1.83
CA ALA A 212 14.65 11.48 -1.66
C ALA A 212 15.42 11.46 -0.33
N ILE A 213 14.78 11.07 0.78
CA ILE A 213 15.44 10.96 2.09
C ILE A 213 16.50 9.86 2.08
N VAL A 214 16.23 8.73 1.44
CA VAL A 214 17.20 7.62 1.30
C VAL A 214 18.44 8.04 0.51
N ILE A 215 18.24 8.82 -0.57
CA ILE A 215 19.36 9.40 -1.34
C ILE A 215 20.18 10.36 -0.48
N LEU A 216 19.52 11.29 0.24
CA LEU A 216 20.20 12.24 1.15
C LEU A 216 21.00 11.51 2.23
N ARG A 217 20.45 10.42 2.78
CA ARG A 217 21.14 9.57 3.73
C ARG A 217 22.39 8.93 3.13
N ALA A 218 22.34 8.45 1.89
CA ALA A 218 23.52 7.88 1.23
C ALA A 218 24.67 8.89 1.21
N PHE A 219 24.39 10.15 0.86
CA PHE A 219 25.38 11.22 0.90
C PHE A 219 25.91 11.48 2.32
N PHE A 220 25.04 11.47 3.33
CA PHE A 220 25.46 11.65 4.72
C PHE A 220 26.35 10.52 5.23
N GLN A 221 26.08 9.27 4.83
CA GLN A 221 26.89 8.09 5.14
C GLN A 221 28.29 8.18 4.50
N PHE A 222 28.42 8.76 3.31
CA PHE A 222 29.72 8.96 2.66
C PHE A 222 30.60 10.01 3.35
N ILE A 223 29.99 11.02 3.96
CA ILE A 223 30.72 12.11 4.63
C ILE A 223 31.17 11.70 6.04
N ASN A 224 30.33 10.98 6.78
CA ASN A 224 30.65 10.53 8.15
C ASN A 224 31.26 9.13 8.15
N ILE A 225 32.60 9.07 8.08
CA ILE A 225 33.38 7.82 8.04
C ILE A 225 33.51 7.16 9.42
N ALA A 226 33.10 7.83 10.51
CA ALA A 226 33.17 7.29 11.85
C ALA A 226 32.13 6.17 12.07
N ASN A 227 32.57 4.92 12.03
CA ASN A 227 31.77 3.72 12.34
C ASN A 227 31.54 3.57 13.86
N THR A 228 30.89 4.55 14.48
CA THR A 228 30.46 4.45 15.87
C THR A 228 29.18 3.61 15.98
N TYR A 229 29.08 2.73 16.98
CA TYR A 229 27.89 1.90 17.24
C TYR A 229 26.59 2.71 17.23
N HIS A 230 26.59 3.87 17.88
CA HIS A 230 25.44 4.77 17.94
C HIS A 230 25.01 5.31 16.56
N PHE A 231 25.96 5.65 15.70
CA PHE A 231 25.69 6.13 14.34
C PHE A 231 25.04 5.04 13.48
N MET A 232 25.52 3.79 13.61
CA MET A 232 24.96 2.66 12.88
C MET A 232 23.51 2.36 13.29
N VAL A 233 23.21 2.45 14.60
CA VAL A 233 21.84 2.27 15.10
C VAL A 233 20.95 3.44 14.67
N PHE A 234 21.41 4.70 14.80
CA PHE A 234 20.69 5.87 14.29
C PHE A 234 20.34 5.75 12.80
N MET A 235 21.30 5.33 11.98
CA MET A 235 21.08 5.12 10.54
C MET A 235 20.06 4.01 10.23
N SER A 236 19.85 3.08 11.17
CA SER A 236 18.86 2.00 10.99
C SER A 236 17.43 2.52 10.94
N ILE A 237 17.11 3.64 11.61
CA ILE A 237 15.76 4.24 11.56
C ILE A 237 15.33 4.44 10.10
N PHE A 238 16.24 4.95 9.27
CA PHE A 238 15.96 5.18 7.84
C PHE A 238 15.83 3.87 7.03
N ASN A 239 16.50 2.79 7.43
CA ASN A 239 16.31 1.45 6.81
C ASN A 239 14.90 0.91 7.07
N PHE A 240 14.32 1.19 8.23
CA PHE A 240 12.95 0.78 8.56
C PHE A 240 11.90 1.70 7.94
N MET A 241 12.22 2.98 7.81
CA MET A 241 11.32 3.98 7.22
C MET A 241 10.96 3.66 5.77
N GLU A 242 11.92 3.27 4.93
CA GLU A 242 11.68 2.95 3.51
C GLU A 242 10.58 1.88 3.30
N PRO A 243 10.70 0.66 3.85
CA PRO A 243 9.68 -0.36 3.71
C PRO A 243 8.38 0.01 4.44
N ALA A 244 8.45 0.66 5.62
CA ALA A 244 7.26 1.04 6.37
C ALA A 244 6.38 2.05 5.61
N VAL A 245 6.99 3.12 5.07
CA VAL A 245 6.27 4.13 4.28
C VAL A 245 5.78 3.54 2.96
N SER A 246 6.56 2.66 2.32
CA SER A 246 6.13 1.92 1.13
C SER A 246 4.86 1.10 1.38
N ILE A 247 4.79 0.35 2.49
CA ILE A 247 3.59 -0.40 2.87
C ILE A 247 2.41 0.53 3.13
N ILE A 248 2.60 1.61 3.89
CA ILE A 248 1.55 2.60 4.16
C ILE A 248 1.03 3.20 2.86
N ALA A 249 1.92 3.67 1.98
CA ALA A 249 1.56 4.26 0.69
C ALA A 249 0.72 3.31 -0.18
N GLN A 250 1.07 2.03 -0.22
CA GLN A 250 0.34 1.00 -0.97
C GLN A 250 -1.05 0.69 -0.42
N THR A 251 -1.30 0.97 0.87
CA THR A 251 -2.61 0.75 1.49
C THR A 251 -3.58 1.92 1.26
N ILE A 252 -3.09 3.14 1.04
CA ILE A 252 -3.91 4.37 0.90
C ILE A 252 -5.02 4.24 -0.17
N PRO A 253 -4.79 3.70 -1.38
CA PRO A 253 -5.85 3.56 -2.38
C PRO A 253 -7.04 2.70 -1.89
N MET A 254 -6.82 1.76 -0.97
CA MET A 254 -7.88 0.88 -0.43
C MET A 254 -8.71 1.58 0.64
N PHE A 255 -8.11 2.44 1.47
CA PHE A 255 -8.83 3.23 2.48
C PHE A 255 -9.91 4.12 1.87
N ARG A 256 -9.68 4.61 0.65
CA ARG A 256 -10.68 5.36 -0.14
C ARG A 256 -11.98 4.55 -0.34
N VAL A 257 -11.87 3.28 -0.73
CA VAL A 257 -13.03 2.42 -1.03
C VAL A 257 -13.86 2.23 0.24
N LEU A 258 -13.19 2.07 1.38
CA LEU A 258 -13.85 1.97 2.68
C LEU A 258 -14.58 3.26 3.05
N PHE A 259 -13.92 4.42 2.93
CA PHE A 259 -14.54 5.69 3.34
C PHE A 259 -15.77 6.04 2.50
N ILE A 260 -15.72 5.78 1.18
CA ILE A 260 -16.87 5.98 0.29
C ILE A 260 -18.02 5.04 0.68
N ARG A 261 -17.72 3.77 1.00
CA ARG A 261 -18.74 2.78 1.34
C ARG A 261 -19.32 2.99 2.73
N ALA A 262 -18.49 3.23 3.75
CA ALA A 262 -18.94 3.54 5.11
C ALA A 262 -19.87 4.76 5.12
N LYS A 263 -19.53 5.82 4.36
CA LYS A 263 -20.40 6.99 4.23
C LYS A 263 -21.73 6.66 3.55
N ARG A 264 -21.72 5.75 2.55
CA ARG A 264 -22.96 5.29 1.88
C ARG A 264 -23.81 4.43 2.80
N ASP A 265 -23.21 3.57 3.61
CA ASP A 265 -23.91 2.71 4.59
C ASP A 265 -24.61 3.59 5.64
N THR A 266 -23.88 4.55 6.22
CA THR A 266 -24.46 5.53 7.16
C THR A 266 -25.56 6.38 6.51
N GLN A 267 -25.41 6.79 5.24
CA GLN A 267 -26.46 7.53 4.52
C GLN A 267 -27.66 6.64 4.17
N GLY A 268 -27.45 5.36 3.89
CA GLY A 268 -28.49 4.37 3.63
C GLY A 268 -29.33 4.12 4.87
N ASP A 269 -28.69 3.90 6.02
CA ASP A 269 -29.35 3.68 7.30
C ASP A 269 -30.16 4.91 7.75
N ILE A 270 -29.62 6.12 7.58
CA ILE A 270 -30.36 7.37 7.86
C ILE A 270 -31.58 7.51 6.94
N ARG A 271 -31.48 7.10 5.68
CA ARG A 271 -32.57 7.21 4.70
C ARG A 271 -33.65 6.14 4.90
N ILE A 272 -33.28 4.93 5.33
CA ILE A 272 -34.22 3.87 5.70
C ILE A 272 -34.95 4.26 6.99
N ASN A 273 -34.25 4.76 8.00
CA ASN A 273 -34.87 5.21 9.25
C ASN A 273 -35.81 6.40 9.04
N SER A 274 -35.51 7.33 8.13
CA SER A 274 -36.41 8.44 7.81
C SER A 274 -37.63 8.02 6.98
N LEU A 275 -37.50 7.02 6.11
CA LEU A 275 -38.63 6.42 5.38
C LEU A 275 -39.53 5.58 6.31
N ALA A 276 -38.95 4.81 7.22
CA ALA A 276 -39.70 4.05 8.24
C ALA A 276 -40.49 4.98 9.16
N SER A 277 -39.86 6.07 9.65
CA SER A 277 -40.54 7.09 10.47
C SER A 277 -41.67 7.82 9.73
N ARG A 278 -41.58 7.96 8.40
CA ARG A 278 -42.63 8.57 7.56
C ARG A 278 -43.75 7.58 7.20
N GLY A 279 -43.46 6.28 7.20
CA GLY A 279 -44.46 5.21 7.06
C GLY A 279 -45.36 5.06 8.30
N GLU A 280 -44.80 5.23 9.51
CA GLU A 280 -45.59 5.21 10.75
C GLU A 280 -46.52 6.43 10.90
N LEU A 281 -46.18 7.59 10.32
CA LEU A 281 -47.06 8.76 10.34
C LEU A 281 -48.23 8.70 9.34
N THR A 282 -48.20 7.77 8.39
CA THR A 282 -49.27 7.57 7.39
C THR A 282 -50.14 6.33 7.68
N GLY A 283 -49.79 5.54 8.70
CA GLY A 283 -50.53 4.35 9.13
C GLY A 283 -51.71 4.57 10.07
N VAL A 284 -51.98 5.82 10.50
CA VAL A 284 -53.16 6.14 11.34
C VAL A 284 -54.18 6.92 10.52
N LYS A 285 -54.95 6.22 9.68
CA LYS A 285 -56.24 6.71 9.21
C LYS A 285 -57.23 5.57 8.95
N THR A 286 -58.00 5.30 10.00
CA THR A 286 -59.45 4.98 9.99
C THR A 286 -59.92 3.82 9.10
N ASN A 287 -60.11 2.67 9.74
CA ASN A 287 -61.09 1.68 9.28
C ASN A 287 -62.50 2.24 9.50
N SER A 288 -63.16 2.66 8.41
CA SER A 288 -64.60 2.87 8.32
C SER A 288 -65.06 2.44 6.92
N LEU A 289 -65.12 1.12 6.71
CA LEU A 289 -66.07 0.46 5.80
C LEU A 289 -67.48 0.84 6.30
N GLU A 290 -68.49 1.20 5.52
CA GLU A 290 -68.96 0.68 4.24
C GLU A 290 -70.20 1.52 3.87
N ASN A 291 -70.34 2.04 2.64
CA ASN A 291 -71.62 2.10 1.91
C ASN A 291 -71.61 2.97 0.63
N ALA A 292 -72.44 2.52 -0.32
CA ALA A 292 -73.02 3.21 -1.47
C ALA A 292 -72.08 3.49 -2.66
N ARG A 293 -72.11 2.65 -3.70
CA ARG A 293 -73.04 2.64 -4.85
C ARG A 293 -72.82 3.78 -5.87
N THR A 294 -72.66 3.32 -7.12
CA THR A 294 -73.22 3.84 -8.39
C THR A 294 -72.51 4.97 -9.17
N TRP A 295 -72.11 4.59 -10.40
CA TRP A 295 -72.16 5.28 -11.70
C TRP A 295 -71.58 6.71 -11.83
N GLU A 296 -70.57 6.88 -12.70
CA GLU A 296 -70.65 7.83 -13.84
C GLU A 296 -69.49 7.68 -14.86
N ASN A 297 -69.86 7.75 -16.13
CA ASN A 297 -68.97 7.93 -17.29
C ASN A 297 -68.57 9.41 -17.41
N LYS A 298 -67.28 9.73 -17.57
CA LYS A 298 -66.79 10.86 -18.38
C LYS A 298 -65.25 10.93 -18.47
N THR A 299 -64.71 10.76 -19.67
CA THR A 299 -63.54 11.51 -20.19
C THR A 299 -64.01 12.92 -20.62
N PRO A 300 -63.16 13.96 -20.85
CA PRO A 300 -61.74 13.94 -21.23
C PRO A 300 -60.84 15.01 -20.54
N GLY A 301 -59.51 14.98 -20.77
CA GLY A 301 -58.62 16.10 -20.40
C GLY A 301 -57.13 15.78 -20.41
N HIS A 302 -56.46 16.21 -21.48
CA HIS A 302 -55.03 16.14 -21.79
C HIS A 302 -54.16 17.04 -20.89
N LEU A 303 -52.99 16.56 -20.42
CA LEU A 303 -51.69 17.28 -20.43
C LEU A 303 -50.54 16.45 -19.80
N ASP A 304 -49.50 16.24 -20.61
CA ASP A 304 -48.07 15.95 -20.34
C ASP A 304 -47.60 15.66 -18.90
N ARG A 305 -46.88 14.54 -18.69
CA ARG A 305 -45.40 14.48 -18.74
C ARG A 305 -44.86 13.12 -18.27
N ASP A 306 -43.85 12.67 -18.98
CA ASP A 306 -43.14 11.38 -18.88
C ASP A 306 -42.45 11.11 -17.53
N TYR A 307 -42.63 9.89 -17.03
CA TYR A 307 -41.56 9.06 -16.46
C TYR A 307 -41.98 7.59 -16.51
N GLU A 308 -41.55 6.87 -17.56
CA GLU A 308 -41.66 5.42 -17.62
C GLU A 308 -40.85 4.78 -16.49
N LEU A 309 -41.56 4.26 -15.49
CA LEU A 309 -41.03 3.31 -14.51
C LEU A 309 -41.06 1.92 -15.14
N LEU A 310 -39.89 1.40 -15.52
CA LEU A 310 -39.71 -0.03 -15.82
C LEU A 310 -40.12 -0.86 -14.58
N ASN A 311 -41.34 -1.37 -14.60
CA ASN A 311 -41.83 -2.33 -13.62
C ASN A 311 -41.23 -3.71 -13.93
N VAL A 312 -40.03 -3.98 -13.42
CA VAL A 312 -39.47 -5.34 -13.36
C VAL A 312 -40.24 -6.13 -12.30
N ARG A 313 -41.20 -6.94 -12.74
CA ARG A 313 -41.95 -7.86 -11.87
C ARG A 313 -41.20 -9.18 -11.77
N VAL A 314 -40.53 -9.43 -10.64
CA VAL A 314 -39.84 -10.70 -10.36
C VAL A 314 -40.86 -11.70 -9.80
N SER A 315 -41.09 -12.79 -10.52
CA SER A 315 -41.85 -13.96 -10.03
C SER A 315 -40.92 -14.87 -9.20
N PRO A 316 -41.40 -15.53 -8.14
CA PRO A 316 -40.55 -16.34 -7.26
C PRO A 316 -40.13 -17.63 -7.96
N GLY A 317 -39.06 -17.54 -8.74
CA GLY A 317 -38.57 -18.65 -9.56
C GLY A 317 -37.43 -18.27 -10.51
N GLY A 318 -36.51 -17.41 -10.07
CA GLY A 318 -35.11 -17.36 -10.55
C GLY A 318 -34.80 -17.52 -12.05
N ARG A 319 -35.56 -16.91 -12.96
CA ARG A 319 -35.16 -16.74 -14.38
C ARG A 319 -35.56 -15.36 -14.89
N VAL A 320 -34.57 -14.61 -15.38
CA VAL A 320 -34.76 -13.29 -16.01
C VAL A 320 -35.16 -13.52 -17.47
N ILE A 321 -36.36 -13.09 -17.85
CA ILE A 321 -36.81 -13.08 -19.25
C ILE A 321 -36.82 -11.61 -19.69
N GLN A 322 -35.93 -11.25 -20.61
CA GLN A 322 -36.01 -10.00 -21.37
C GLN A 322 -37.14 -10.16 -22.38
N VAL A 323 -38.17 -9.33 -22.27
CA VAL A 323 -39.20 -9.18 -23.32
C VAL A 323 -38.66 -8.15 -24.31
N PRO A 324 -38.61 -8.43 -25.63
CA PRO A 324 -38.27 -7.42 -26.64
C PRO A 324 -39.48 -6.49 -26.86
N ASP A 325 -39.25 -5.18 -26.90
CA ASP A 325 -40.28 -4.20 -27.24
C ASP A 325 -40.78 -4.38 -28.69
N PRO A 326 -42.09 -4.24 -28.95
CA PRO A 326 -42.67 -4.41 -30.27
C PRO A 326 -42.70 -3.08 -31.03
N TYR A 327 -41.55 -2.51 -31.39
CA TYR A 327 -41.46 -1.43 -32.38
C TYR A 327 -40.03 -1.33 -32.91
N GLU A 328 -39.75 -1.94 -34.06
CA GLU A 328 -38.77 -1.52 -35.09
C GLU A 328 -38.53 -2.64 -36.12
N ILE A 329 -39.50 -2.96 -36.98
CA ILE A 329 -39.19 -3.54 -38.31
C ILE A 329 -40.23 -3.05 -39.35
N GLU A 330 -39.99 -1.87 -39.90
CA GLU A 330 -40.36 -1.39 -41.24
C GLU A 330 -39.60 -0.07 -41.38
N ASP A 331 -38.86 0.29 -42.43
CA ASP A 331 -38.72 -0.18 -43.79
C ASP A 331 -37.43 0.54 -44.28
N ASN A 332 -36.47 -0.17 -44.89
CA ASN A 332 -35.59 0.51 -45.84
C ASN A 332 -35.11 -0.45 -46.93
N ARG A 333 -35.91 -0.49 -48.00
CA ARG A 333 -35.52 -0.61 -49.42
C ARG A 333 -34.03 -0.88 -49.71
N SER A 334 -33.78 -1.98 -50.41
CA SER A 334 -32.91 -1.95 -51.60
C SER A 334 -33.46 -2.92 -52.64
N TYR A 335 -33.85 -2.35 -53.79
CA TYR A 335 -34.34 -3.04 -54.96
C TYR A 335 -33.20 -3.72 -55.71
N VAL A 336 -33.44 -4.97 -56.08
CA VAL A 336 -33.12 -5.65 -57.35
C VAL A 336 -32.41 -4.76 -58.38
N GLN A 337 -31.16 -5.09 -58.72
CA GLN A 337 -30.78 -5.61 -60.05
C GLN A 337 -29.42 -6.32 -60.00
#